data_AF-A0A7W1Q9E6-F1
#
_entry.id   AF-A0A7W1Q9E6-F1
#
_cell.length_a   1.000
_cell.length_b   1.000
_cell.length_c   1.000
_cell.angle_alpha   90.00
_cell.angle_beta   90.00
_cell.angle_gamma   90.00
#
_symmetry.space_group_name_H-M   'P 1'
#
loop_
_entity.id
_entity.type
_entity.pdbx_description
1 polymer ?
#
loop_
_entity_poly.entity_id
_entity_poly.type
_entity_poly.pdbx_seq_one_letter_code
_entity_poly.pdbx_strand_id
1 'polypeptide(L)' 'MLIGDSVTYDGRVYVIVGFTPTSVVPAQVGLSNPDNATTVWVESRLIQELGAPQRAALRVIRPDQASTEG' A
#
# COMPACT_ATOMS: atom_id res chain seq x y z
N MET A 1 -4.56 6.30 1.58
CA MET A 1 -3.83 5.92 2.80
C MET A 1 -4.83 5.89 3.93
N LEU A 2 -5.36 4.71 4.16
CA LEU A 2 -6.40 4.38 5.12
C LEU A 2 -5.91 3.17 5.94
N ILE A 3 -6.53 2.92 7.10
CA ILE A 3 -6.30 1.67 7.83
C ILE A 3 -6.75 0.51 6.94
N GLY A 4 -5.92 -0.53 6.85
CA GLY A 4 -6.13 -1.68 5.95
C GLY A 4 -5.49 -1.52 4.57
N ASP A 5 -5.10 -0.30 4.15
CA ASP A 5 -4.33 -0.12 2.91
C ASP A 5 -2.97 -0.82 3.06
N SER A 6 -2.47 -1.36 1.93
CA SER A 6 -1.12 -1.89 1.83
C SER A 6 -0.14 -0.82 1.36
N VAL A 7 1.06 -0.81 1.94
CA VAL A 7 2.14 0.11 1.57
C VAL A 7 3.47 -0.65 1.47
N THR A 8 4.34 -0.22 0.55
CA THR A 8 5.72 -0.74 0.49
C THR A 8 6.63 0.15 1.34
N TYR A 9 7.30 -0.44 2.32
CA TYR A 9 8.29 0.22 3.17
C TYR A 9 9.52 -0.69 3.28
N ASP A 10 10.71 -0.12 3.08
CA ASP A 10 11.98 -0.87 3.09
C ASP A 10 11.95 -2.14 2.20
N GLY A 11 11.35 -2.02 1.02
CA GLY A 11 11.23 -3.13 0.05
C GLY A 11 10.24 -4.24 0.42
N ARG A 12 9.49 -4.12 1.53
CA ARG A 12 8.49 -5.09 2.00
C ARG A 12 7.09 -4.48 2.03
N VAL A 13 6.06 -5.32 1.92
CA VAL A 13 4.65 -4.89 1.98
C VAL A 13 4.16 -4.98 3.42
N TYR A 14 3.57 -3.89 3.90
CA TYR A 14 2.95 -3.79 5.23
C TYR A 14 1.49 -3.38 5.10
N VAL A 15 0.70 -3.69 6.13
CA VAL A 15 -0.67 -3.23 6.28
C VAL A 15 -0.70 -2.06 7.24
N ILE A 16 -1.39 -0.99 6.88
CA ILE A 16 -1.57 0.16 7.76
C ILE A 16 -2.57 -0.18 8.87
N VAL A 17 -2.16 0.01 10.13
CA VAL A 17 -2.97 -0.31 11.31
C VAL A 17 -3.31 0.90 12.18
N GLY A 18 -2.71 2.07 11.92
CA GLY A 18 -3.01 3.27 12.68
C GLY A 18 -2.25 4.50 12.22
N PHE A 19 -2.67 5.65 12.74
CA PHE A 19 -2.07 6.96 12.49
C PHE A 19 -2.07 7.77 13.77
N THR A 20 -1.03 8.56 14.00
CA THR A 20 -1.12 9.64 14.99
C THR A 20 -2.05 10.74 14.47
N PRO A 21 -2.72 11.50 15.34
CA PRO A 21 -3.44 12.69 14.94
C PRO A 21 -2.57 13.67 14.13
N THR A 22 -3.17 14.42 13.22
CA THR A 22 -2.45 15.39 12.34
C THR A 22 -1.82 16.56 13.09
N SER A 23 -2.21 16.78 14.35
CA SER A 23 -1.61 17.77 15.25
C SER A 23 -0.28 17.32 15.86
N VAL A 24 0.07 16.04 15.77
CA VAL A 24 1.34 15.49 16.29
C VAL A 24 2.43 15.64 15.25
N VAL A 25 3.59 16.18 15.65
CA VAL A 25 4.76 16.36 14.78
C VAL A 25 6.00 15.73 15.42
N PRO A 26 6.66 14.74 14.76
CA PRO A 26 6.30 14.19 13.45
C PRO A 26 5.06 13.29 13.55
N ALA A 27 4.19 13.35 12.54
CA ALA A 27 3.07 12.42 12.43
C ALA A 27 3.60 11.03 12.03
N GLN A 28 3.11 9.99 12.69
CA GLN A 28 3.52 8.61 12.50
C GLN A 28 2.38 7.71 12.00
N VAL A 29 2.79 6.59 11.42
CA VAL A 29 1.91 5.57 10.84
C VAL A 29 2.31 4.22 11.40
N GLY A 30 1.33 3.48 11.91
CA GLY A 30 1.51 2.10 12.35
C GLY A 30 1.44 1.16 11.16
N LEU A 31 2.49 0.35 10.99
CA LEU A 31 2.65 -0.63 9.92
C LEU A 31 2.76 -2.03 10.52
N SER A 32 1.87 -2.94 10.14
CA SER A 32 1.91 -4.36 10.51
C SER A 32 2.51 -5.19 9.39
N ASN A 33 3.51 -6.01 9.73
CA ASN A 33 4.08 -6.98 8.81
C ASN A 33 3.18 -8.23 8.77
N PRO A 34 2.61 -8.57 7.60
CA PRO A 34 1.70 -9.72 7.49
C PRO A 34 2.39 -11.06 7.74
N ASP A 35 3.71 -11.16 7.55
CA ASP A 35 4.45 -12.42 7.67
C ASP A 35 4.65 -12.85 9.13
N ASN A 36 4.74 -11.89 10.05
CA ASN A 36 5.11 -12.15 11.45
C ASN A 36 4.29 -11.37 12.49
N ALA A 37 3.25 -10.64 12.05
CA ALA A 37 2.37 -9.81 12.87
C ALA A 37 3.08 -8.73 13.71
N THR A 38 4.34 -8.40 13.43
CA THR A 38 5.05 -7.32 14.11
C THR A 38 4.55 -5.97 13.63
N THR A 39 4.37 -5.03 14.57
CA THR A 39 3.95 -3.66 14.27
C THR A 39 5.07 -2.68 14.55
N VAL A 40 5.34 -1.79 13.60
CA VAL A 40 6.30 -0.68 13.73
C VAL A 40 5.61 0.64 13.48
N TRP A 41 6.11 1.71 14.11
CA TRP A 41 5.64 3.08 13.85
C TRP A 41 6.73 3.84 13.11
N VAL A 42 6.38 4.41 11.97
CA VAL A 42 7.31 5.16 11.11
C VAL A 42 6.77 6.55 10.83
N GLU A 43 7.66 7.51 10.60
CA GLU A 43 7.25 8.86 10.22
C GLU A 43 6.51 8.85 8.88
N SER A 44 5.35 9.49 8.84
CA SER A 44 4.51 9.60 7.64
C SER A 44 5.25 10.23 6.45
N ARG A 45 6.17 11.15 6.71
CA ARG A 45 7.01 11.81 5.70
C ARG A 45 7.88 10.81 4.93
N LEU A 46 8.47 9.84 5.62
CA LEU A 46 9.31 8.79 5.00
C LEU A 46 8.51 7.91 4.03
N ILE A 47 7.22 7.72 4.30
CA ILE A 47 6.33 6.95 3.41
C ILE A 47 6.03 7.74 2.13
N GLN A 48 5.86 9.07 2.22
CA GLN A 48 5.58 9.92 1.05
C GLN A 48 6.80 10.15 0.17
N GLU A 49 7.99 10.25 0.76
CA GLU A 49 9.24 10.50 0.02
C GLU A 49 9.69 9.28 -0.81
N LEU A 50 9.16 8.08 -0.54
CA LEU A 50 9.44 6.83 -1.25
C LEU A 50 8.65 6.66 -2.57
N GLY A 51 8.47 7.75 -3.34
CA GLY A 51 7.75 7.80 -4.62
C GLY A 51 8.25 6.86 -5.73
N ALA A 52 8.01 5.56 -5.62
CA ALA A 52 7.86 4.64 -6.74
C ALA A 52 6.35 4.48 -7.03
N PRO A 53 5.96 4.41 -8.32
CA PRO A 53 4.75 5.05 -8.86
C PRO A 53 3.45 4.49 -8.27
N GLN A 54 2.37 5.29 -8.32
CA GLN A 54 0.99 4.80 -8.22
C GLN A 54 0.79 3.67 -9.23
N ARG A 55 0.96 2.41 -8.81
CA ARG A 55 0.72 1.25 -9.66
C ARG A 55 -0.79 1.05 -9.73
N ALA A 56 -1.42 1.64 -10.74
CA ALA A 56 -2.73 1.18 -11.20
C ALA A 56 -2.56 -0.24 -11.75
N ALA A 57 -3.14 -1.23 -11.07
CA ALA A 57 -3.26 -2.57 -11.61
C ALA A 57 -4.29 -2.54 -12.76
N LEU A 58 -3.83 -2.42 -13.99
CA LEU A 58 -4.68 -2.59 -15.17
C LEU A 58 -4.89 -4.09 -15.40
N ARG A 59 -6.13 -4.56 -15.26
CA ARG A 59 -6.52 -5.90 -15.67
C ARG A 59 -6.50 -5.96 -17.19
N VAL A 60 -5.65 -6.80 -17.78
CA VAL A 60 -5.74 -7.12 -19.21
C VAL A 60 -7.03 -7.90 -19.44
N ILE A 61 -8.02 -7.26 -20.07
CA ILE A 61 -9.14 -7.97 -20.67
C ILE A 61 -8.60 -8.54 -21.98
N ARG A 62 -8.30 -9.84 -22.01
CA ARG A 62 -8.19 -10.53 -23.29
C ARG A 62 -9.61 -10.56 -23.86
N PRO A 63 -9.84 -10.06 -25.09
CA PRO A 63 -11.09 -10.37 -25.76
C PRO A 63 -11.12 -11.90 -25.87
N ASP A 64 -11.99 -12.51 -25.06
CA ASP A 64 -12.28 -13.92 -25.21
C ASP A 64 -12.88 -14.13 -26.60
N GLN A 65 -12.58 -15.30 -27.14
CA GLN A 65 -12.83 -15.69 -28.50
C GLN A 65 -14.28 -15.40 -28.90
N ALA A 66 -14.49 -14.37 -29.73
CA ALA A 66 -15.71 -14.29 -30.51
C ALA A 66 -15.62 -15.38 -31.58
N SER A 67 -16.23 -16.51 -31.26
CA SER A 67 -16.55 -17.60 -32.15
C SER A 67 -17.19 -17.12 -33.46
N THR A 68 -17.04 -17.96 -34.48
CA THR A 68 -17.85 -18.09 -35.71
C THR A 68 -17.21 -17.52 -36.98
N GLU A 69 -16.29 -18.29 -37.57
CA GLU A 69 -16.33 -18.52 -39.01
C GLU A 69 -17.22 -19.73 -39.26
N GLY A 70 -18.25 -19.53 -40.08
CA GLY A 70 -19.21 -20.53 -40.54
C GLY A 70 -20.18 -19.87 -41.51
#